data_AF-A0A534PWM3-F1
#
_entry.id   AF-A0A534PWM3-F1
#
_cell.length_a   1.000
_cell.length_b   1.000
_cell.length_c   1.000
_cell.angle_alpha   90.00
_cell.angle_beta   90.00
_cell.angle_gamma   90.00
#
_symmetry.space_group_name_H-M   'P 1'
#
loop_
_entity.id
_entity.type
_entity.pdbx_description
1 polymer ?
#
loop_
_entity_poly.entity_id
_entity_poly.type
_entity_poly.pdbx_seq_one_letter_code
_entity_poly.pdbx_strand_id
1 'polypeptide(L)'
;MLAAVRAAAQRGEHDLALRHWSELSDHAPHALADPATLLRFVPLLLAENQRERAALALRHAVDPGNDTAITPGQALRAFELARELDPAVAARAAHRALASPDLHEAKRAKLSSWIDEHAGAAAALAAPPPVPAESSTPPPVPPAPAPVFGADGAVELARFARAKLTAARPIGLDAEGLRVSLEGGREARVAWSRIQAVAVAIVADLAAKPVLVIDLLANWNASEAEELKGIRLRSDQFDPRALLGIDGDPRRAFAALAGRMLQATCGQPLPSAEQAVGDPFARFDSLADYQRIVLEVAE
;
A
#
# COMPACT_ATOMS: atom_id res chain seq x y z
N MET A 1 21.77 7.82 9.14
CA MET A 1 21.40 9.00 8.34
C MET A 1 20.07 9.64 8.76
N LEU A 2 18.96 8.91 8.92
CA LEU A 2 17.69 9.48 9.44
C LEU A 2 17.84 10.24 10.77
N ALA A 3 18.64 9.72 11.71
CA ALA A 3 18.93 10.41 12.97
C ALA A 3 19.65 11.76 12.78
N ALA A 4 20.52 11.88 11.76
CA ALA A 4 21.21 13.12 11.45
C ALA A 4 20.28 14.17 10.82
N VAL A 5 19.37 13.74 9.93
CA VAL A 5 18.29 14.59 9.40
C VAL A 5 17.44 15.14 10.55
N ARG A 6 17.01 14.27 11.48
CA ARG A 6 16.21 14.64 12.64
C ARG A 6 16.93 15.61 13.57
N ALA A 7 18.19 15.34 13.90
CA ALA A 7 19.00 16.18 14.78
C ALA A 7 19.21 17.58 14.20
N ALA A 8 19.56 17.68 12.91
CA ALA A 8 19.71 18.97 12.22
C ALA A 8 18.37 19.74 12.15
N ALA A 9 17.27 19.05 11.84
CA ALA A 9 15.94 19.65 11.81
C ALA A 9 15.49 20.19 13.18
N GLN A 10 15.78 19.46 14.27
CA GLN A 10 15.49 19.88 15.65
C GLN A 10 16.30 21.11 16.07
N ARG A 11 17.54 21.26 15.56
CA ARG A 11 18.37 22.45 15.80
C ARG A 11 18.04 23.64 14.88
N GLY A 12 17.07 23.50 13.97
CA GLY A 12 16.71 24.54 13.00
C GLY A 12 17.68 24.67 11.82
N GLU A 13 18.62 23.74 11.66
CA GLU A 13 19.64 23.74 10.60
C GLU A 13 19.07 23.15 9.30
N HIS A 14 18.12 23.86 8.68
CA HIS A 14 17.33 23.32 7.56
C HIS A 14 18.15 22.96 6.32
N ASP A 15 19.19 23.74 5.99
CA ASP A 15 20.05 23.44 4.85
C ASP A 15 20.90 22.19 5.09
N LEU A 16 21.36 21.99 6.34
CA LEU A 16 22.11 20.79 6.71
C LEU A 16 21.20 19.56 6.73
N ALA A 17 19.99 19.70 7.27
CA ALA A 17 18.99 18.65 7.27
C ALA A 17 18.60 18.25 5.84
N LEU A 18 18.48 19.23 4.93
CA LEU A 18 18.19 19.02 3.51
C LEU A 18 19.33 18.26 2.81
N ARG A 19 20.59 18.61 3.07
CA ARG A 19 21.75 17.87 2.53
C ARG A 19 21.75 16.42 2.99
N HIS A 20 21.61 16.19 4.30
CA HIS A 20 21.56 14.84 4.86
C HIS A 20 20.38 14.03 4.34
N TRP A 21 19.23 14.67 4.11
CA TRP A 21 18.07 14.02 3.54
C TRP A 21 18.26 13.73 2.05
N SER A 22 18.89 14.62 1.28
CA SER A 22 19.16 14.39 -0.14
C SER A 22 20.09 13.19 -0.33
N GLU A 23 21.18 13.15 0.45
CA GLU A 23 22.10 12.01 0.47
C GLU A 23 21.40 10.71 0.91
N LEU A 24 20.53 10.79 1.93
CA LEU A 24 19.71 9.66 2.34
C LEU A 24 18.78 9.19 1.22
N SER A 25 18.10 10.10 0.52
CA SER A 25 17.14 9.76 -0.54
C SER A 25 17.81 9.10 -1.75
N ASP A 26 19.08 9.45 -2.01
CA ASP A 26 19.85 8.86 -3.11
C ASP A 26 20.31 7.42 -2.79
N HIS A 27 20.59 7.10 -1.51
CA HIS A 27 21.13 5.79 -1.09
C HIS A 27 20.08 4.84 -0.46
N ALA A 28 19.02 5.40 0.10
CA ALA A 28 17.95 4.67 0.76
C ALA A 28 16.60 5.36 0.45
N PRO A 29 16.09 5.22 -0.79
CA PRO A 29 14.91 5.94 -1.26
C PRO A 29 13.64 5.62 -0.47
N HIS A 30 13.60 4.50 0.25
CA HIS A 30 12.46 4.11 1.10
C HIS A 30 12.54 4.69 2.53
N ALA A 31 13.62 5.37 2.90
CA ALA A 31 13.78 5.93 4.23
C ALA A 31 12.93 7.20 4.40
N LEU A 32 11.87 7.10 5.18
CA LEU A 32 10.90 8.18 5.38
C LEU A 32 11.33 9.12 6.51
N ALA A 33 11.53 10.39 6.17
CA ALA A 33 11.72 11.45 7.16
C ALA A 33 10.37 12.02 7.59
N ASP A 34 10.35 12.72 8.73
CA ASP A 34 9.15 13.35 9.28
C ASP A 34 8.47 14.29 8.24
N PRO A 35 7.13 14.21 8.05
CA PRO A 35 6.40 15.03 7.08
C PRO A 35 6.56 16.53 7.27
N ALA A 36 6.66 17.01 8.52
CA ALA A 36 6.83 18.44 8.77
C ALA A 36 8.18 18.95 8.22
N THR A 37 9.21 18.13 8.37
CA THR A 37 10.56 18.38 7.87
C THR A 37 10.58 18.34 6.34
N LEU A 38 9.97 17.33 5.72
CA LEU A 38 9.87 17.21 4.27
C LEU A 38 9.15 18.40 3.62
N LEU A 39 8.01 18.83 4.20
CA LEU A 39 7.26 19.99 3.71
C LEU A 39 8.01 21.33 3.85
N ARG A 40 9.06 21.39 4.68
CA ARG A 40 9.98 22.55 4.76
C ARG A 40 11.07 22.51 3.70
N PHE A 41 11.46 21.32 3.24
CA PHE A 41 12.43 21.16 2.15
C PHE A 41 11.88 21.53 0.79
N VAL A 42 10.59 21.27 0.55
CA VAL A 42 9.95 21.47 -0.77
C VAL A 42 10.18 22.89 -1.32
N PRO A 43 9.94 24.00 -0.59
CA PRO A 43 10.22 25.34 -1.11
C PRO A 43 11.71 25.61 -1.39
N LEU A 44 12.61 25.03 -0.58
CA LEU A 44 14.07 25.18 -0.77
C LEU A 44 14.53 24.48 -2.05
N LEU A 45 14.04 23.26 -2.28
CA LEU A 45 14.32 22.50 -3.50
C LEU A 45 13.77 23.19 -4.75
N LEU A 46 12.58 23.79 -4.66
CA LEU A 46 12.01 24.56 -5.77
C LEU A 46 12.80 25.83 -6.08
N ALA A 47 13.32 26.53 -5.06
CA ALA A 47 14.19 27.70 -5.25
C ALA A 47 15.49 27.33 -5.99
N GLU A 48 16.00 26.12 -5.78
CA GLU A 48 17.15 25.56 -6.49
C GLU A 48 16.80 24.84 -7.81
N ASN A 49 15.54 24.95 -8.27
CA ASN A 49 15.02 24.31 -9.47
C ASN A 49 15.09 22.76 -9.48
N GLN A 50 15.16 22.15 -8.29
CA GLN A 50 15.18 20.70 -8.10
C GLN A 50 13.77 20.11 -8.04
N ARG A 51 12.99 20.29 -9.12
CA ARG A 51 11.56 19.91 -9.17
C ARG A 51 11.29 18.43 -8.87
N GLU A 52 12.08 17.53 -9.44
CA GLU A 52 11.92 16.07 -9.21
C GLU A 52 12.12 15.69 -7.76
N ARG A 53 13.14 16.27 -7.11
CA ARG A 53 13.44 16.02 -5.70
C ARG A 53 12.40 16.66 -4.78
N ALA A 54 11.85 17.80 -5.16
CA ALA A 54 10.70 18.40 -4.48
C ALA A 54 9.45 17.51 -4.57
N ALA A 55 9.18 16.91 -5.74
CA ALA A 55 8.09 15.94 -5.91
C ALA A 55 8.33 14.67 -5.06
N LEU A 56 9.56 14.18 -4.98
CA LEU A 56 9.93 13.06 -4.11
C LEU A 56 9.68 13.38 -2.62
N ALA A 57 10.07 14.57 -2.16
CA ALA A 57 9.81 15.00 -0.79
C ALA A 57 8.30 15.06 -0.49
N LEU A 58 7.48 15.54 -1.45
CA LEU A 58 6.02 15.56 -1.33
C LEU A 58 5.43 14.15 -1.31
N ARG A 59 5.94 13.23 -2.14
CA ARG A 59 5.55 11.80 -2.13
C ARG A 59 5.78 11.17 -0.77
N HIS A 60 6.97 11.35 -0.19
CA HIS A 60 7.32 10.82 1.14
C HIS A 60 6.54 11.47 2.28
N ALA A 61 6.19 12.75 2.16
CA ALA A 61 5.45 13.47 3.19
C ALA A 61 4.00 12.97 3.34
N VAL A 62 3.40 12.52 2.24
CA VAL A 62 2.03 11.96 2.23
C VAL A 62 2.02 10.43 2.22
N ASP A 63 3.19 9.81 2.32
CA ASP A 63 3.33 8.37 2.28
C ASP A 63 2.65 7.74 3.51
N PRO A 64 1.75 6.76 3.32
CA PRO A 64 1.06 6.12 4.43
C PRO A 64 1.99 5.27 5.31
N GLY A 65 3.16 4.85 4.81
CA GLY A 65 4.19 4.15 5.56
C GLY A 65 5.04 5.05 6.46
N ASN A 66 4.81 6.36 6.47
CA ASN A 66 5.51 7.28 7.36
C ASN A 66 5.01 7.12 8.80
N ASP A 67 5.90 6.75 9.72
CA ASP A 67 5.59 6.58 11.15
C ASP A 67 4.87 7.79 11.76
N THR A 68 5.13 8.98 11.22
CA THR A 68 4.48 10.21 11.64
C THR A 68 3.32 10.54 10.71
N ALA A 69 2.09 10.42 11.22
CA ALA A 69 0.90 10.77 10.47
C ALA A 69 0.89 12.26 10.11
N ILE A 70 0.70 12.57 8.83
CA ILE A 70 0.49 13.94 8.37
C ILE A 70 -0.80 14.53 8.98
N THR A 71 -0.67 15.70 9.61
CA THR A 71 -1.81 16.44 10.16
C THR A 71 -2.67 17.06 9.06
N PRO A 72 -3.95 17.38 9.30
CA PRO A 72 -4.81 18.04 8.31
C PRO A 72 -4.24 19.34 7.73
N GLY A 73 -3.58 20.16 8.57
CA GLY A 73 -2.93 21.39 8.12
C GLY A 73 -1.70 21.13 7.23
N GLN A 74 -0.93 20.09 7.54
CA GLN A 74 0.18 19.66 6.68
C GLN A 74 -0.32 19.04 5.37
N ALA A 75 -1.44 18.30 5.39
CA ALA A 75 -2.05 17.74 4.19
C ALA A 75 -2.55 18.84 3.23
N LEU A 76 -3.18 19.90 3.75
CA LEU A 76 -3.52 21.08 2.95
C LEU A 76 -2.28 21.73 2.35
N ARG A 77 -1.22 21.89 3.14
CA ARG A 77 0.05 22.46 2.66
C ARG A 77 0.67 21.59 1.57
N ALA A 78 0.66 20.27 1.75
CA ALA A 78 1.15 19.31 0.77
C ALA A 78 0.36 19.40 -0.54
N PHE A 79 -0.98 19.49 -0.48
CA PHE A 79 -1.84 19.71 -1.64
C PHE A 79 -1.46 20.98 -2.41
N GLU A 80 -1.38 22.12 -1.71
CA GLU A 80 -1.11 23.42 -2.34
C GLU A 80 0.26 23.45 -3.05
N LEU A 81 1.25 22.73 -2.52
CA LEU A 81 2.58 22.58 -3.10
C LEU A 81 2.61 21.56 -4.24
N ALA A 82 1.84 20.47 -4.14
CA ALA A 82 1.87 19.38 -5.10
C ALA A 82 1.03 19.63 -6.35
N ARG A 83 0.01 20.48 -6.32
CA ARG A 83 -0.96 20.60 -7.42
C ARG A 83 -0.35 20.92 -8.81
N GLU A 84 0.78 21.62 -8.83
CA GLU A 84 1.51 21.99 -10.07
C GLU A 84 2.70 21.06 -10.37
N LEU A 85 3.10 20.21 -9.42
CA LEU A 85 4.29 19.36 -9.50
C LEU A 85 3.93 17.89 -9.73
N ASP A 86 2.95 17.39 -8.99
CA ASP A 86 2.52 16.00 -9.00
C ASP A 86 1.02 15.93 -8.64
N PRO A 87 0.14 15.91 -9.66
CA PRO A 87 -1.32 15.88 -9.46
C PRO A 87 -1.82 14.66 -8.67
N ALA A 88 -1.13 13.51 -8.77
CA ALA A 88 -1.50 12.31 -8.03
C ALA A 88 -1.22 12.49 -6.53
N VAL A 89 -0.07 13.06 -6.18
CA VAL A 89 0.27 13.41 -4.79
C VAL A 89 -0.69 14.46 -4.24
N ALA A 90 -1.04 15.47 -5.05
CA ALA A 90 -2.01 16.49 -4.68
C ALA A 90 -3.39 15.87 -4.38
N ALA A 91 -3.87 14.94 -5.20
CA ALA A 91 -5.12 14.23 -4.94
C ALA A 91 -5.07 13.45 -3.62
N ARG A 92 -3.98 12.71 -3.34
CA ARG A 92 -3.81 11.99 -2.06
C ARG A 92 -3.82 12.94 -0.86
N ALA A 93 -3.09 14.06 -0.96
CA ALA A 93 -3.04 15.08 0.07
C ALA A 93 -4.43 15.72 0.30
N ALA A 94 -5.17 16.00 -0.77
CA ALA A 94 -6.52 16.53 -0.73
C ALA A 94 -7.50 15.56 -0.05
N HIS A 95 -7.48 14.28 -0.42
CA HIS A 95 -8.30 13.26 0.25
C HIS A 95 -7.99 13.16 1.75
N ARG A 96 -6.70 13.25 2.14
CA ARG A 96 -6.29 13.24 3.54
C ARG A 96 -6.73 14.49 4.31
N ALA A 97 -6.74 15.65 3.65
CA ALA A 97 -7.29 16.88 4.23
C ALA A 97 -8.81 16.81 4.38
N LEU A 98 -9.52 16.22 3.40
CA LEU A 98 -10.98 16.05 3.42
C LEU A 98 -11.48 15.10 4.52
N ALA A 99 -10.65 14.13 4.93
CA ALA A 99 -10.94 13.23 6.05
C ALA A 99 -11.01 13.96 7.41
N SER A 100 -10.53 15.20 7.50
CA SER A 100 -10.60 15.99 8.73
C SER A 100 -12.01 16.58 8.93
N PRO A 101 -12.67 16.32 10.08
CA PRO A 101 -13.98 16.90 10.38
C PRO A 101 -13.92 18.42 10.56
N ASP A 102 -12.77 18.98 10.96
CA ASP A 102 -12.60 20.41 11.28
C ASP A 102 -12.31 21.30 10.06
N LEU A 103 -12.36 20.76 8.85
CA LEU A 103 -12.09 21.52 7.63
C LEU A 103 -13.28 22.42 7.26
N HIS A 104 -13.01 23.72 7.09
CA HIS A 104 -14.02 24.70 6.67
C HIS A 104 -14.66 24.31 5.33
N GLU A 105 -15.98 24.44 5.23
CA GLU A 105 -16.80 24.02 4.09
C GLU A 105 -16.32 24.55 2.73
N ALA A 106 -15.97 25.85 2.65
CA ALA A 106 -15.40 26.45 1.44
C ALA A 106 -14.09 25.78 0.97
N LYS A 107 -13.21 25.37 1.89
CA LYS A 107 -11.97 24.65 1.55
C LYS A 107 -12.29 23.21 1.10
N ARG A 108 -13.28 22.60 1.75
CA ARG A 108 -13.76 21.24 1.43
C ARG A 108 -14.31 21.19 0.00
N ALA A 109 -15.18 22.14 -0.35
CA ALA A 109 -15.73 22.26 -1.70
C ALA A 109 -14.65 22.51 -2.77
N LYS A 110 -13.66 23.36 -2.47
CA LYS A 110 -12.54 23.64 -3.38
C LYS A 110 -11.68 22.39 -3.65
N LEU A 111 -11.38 21.60 -2.62
CA LEU A 111 -10.63 20.36 -2.77
C LEU A 111 -11.41 19.31 -3.56
N SER A 112 -12.70 19.14 -3.28
CA SER A 112 -13.55 18.21 -4.03
C SER A 112 -13.66 18.59 -5.50
N SER A 113 -13.92 19.86 -5.83
CA SER A 113 -13.94 20.35 -7.22
C SER A 113 -12.63 20.07 -7.93
N TRP A 114 -11.50 20.36 -7.27
CA TRP A 114 -10.19 20.13 -7.87
C TRP A 114 -9.94 18.64 -8.15
N ILE A 115 -10.32 17.74 -7.22
CA ILE A 115 -10.22 16.29 -7.42
C ILE A 115 -11.08 15.86 -8.59
N ASP A 116 -12.34 16.30 -8.66
CA ASP A 116 -13.26 15.91 -9.74
C ASP A 116 -12.76 16.38 -11.12
N GLU A 117 -12.21 17.60 -11.19
CA GLU A 117 -11.60 18.16 -12.40
C GLU A 117 -10.33 17.41 -12.84
N HIS A 118 -9.53 16.92 -11.88
CA HIS A 118 -8.22 16.31 -12.15
C HIS A 118 -8.23 14.77 -12.06
N ALA A 119 -9.37 14.16 -11.74
CA ALA A 119 -9.56 12.71 -11.66
C ALA A 119 -9.22 12.01 -12.99
N GLY A 120 -9.48 12.68 -14.12
CA GLY A 120 -9.13 12.17 -15.45
C GLY A 120 -7.62 12.15 -15.74
N ALA A 121 -6.85 13.11 -15.21
CA ALA A 121 -5.41 13.18 -15.41
C ALA A 121 -4.65 12.19 -14.49
N ALA A 122 -5.15 11.97 -13.27
CA ALA A 122 -4.63 10.95 -12.36
C ALA A 122 -4.86 9.52 -12.91
N ALA A 123 -5.96 9.29 -13.61
CA ALA A 123 -6.24 8.02 -14.30
C ALA A 123 -5.42 7.85 -15.59
N ALA A 124 -5.14 8.94 -16.33
CA ALA A 124 -4.39 8.89 -17.60
C ALA A 124 -2.87 8.75 -17.42
N LEU A 125 -2.28 9.28 -16.34
CA LEU A 125 -0.88 9.04 -15.98
C LEU A 125 -0.65 7.69 -15.27
N ALA A 126 -1.73 7.03 -14.84
CA ALA A 126 -1.71 5.64 -14.36
C ALA A 126 -2.00 4.61 -15.48
N ALA A 127 -2.25 5.08 -16.72
CA ALA A 127 -2.41 4.20 -17.87
C ALA A 127 -1.04 3.90 -18.49
N PRO A 128 -0.61 2.62 -18.57
CA PRO A 128 0.55 2.28 -19.37
C PRO A 128 0.26 2.59 -20.86
N PRO A 129 1.26 3.01 -21.66
CA PRO A 129 1.05 3.28 -23.08
C PRO A 129 0.51 2.03 -23.78
N PRO A 130 -0.38 2.18 -24.79
CA PRO A 130 -0.94 1.04 -25.50
C PRO A 130 0.17 0.41 -26.35
N VAL A 131 0.59 -0.80 -25.99
CA VAL A 131 1.47 -1.61 -26.82
C VAL A 131 0.65 -2.14 -28.00
N PRO A 132 1.05 -1.93 -29.27
CA PRO A 132 0.32 -2.45 -30.42
C PRO A 132 0.29 -3.97 -30.40
N ALA A 133 -0.86 -4.54 -30.75
CA ALA A 133 -1.03 -5.97 -30.91
C ALA A 133 -0.26 -6.46 -32.15
N GLU A 134 0.87 -7.14 -31.94
CA GLU A 134 1.47 -7.98 -32.96
C GLU A 134 1.35 -9.46 -32.56
N SER A 135 0.56 -10.17 -33.35
CA SER A 135 0.46 -11.62 -33.40
C SER A 135 1.82 -12.22 -33.75
N SER A 136 2.42 -13.00 -32.86
CA SER A 136 3.39 -14.05 -33.20
C SER A 136 3.63 -14.95 -32.00
N THR A 137 3.69 -16.25 -32.27
CA THR A 137 3.99 -17.41 -31.41
C THR A 137 4.91 -17.17 -30.21
N PRO A 138 4.68 -17.86 -29.07
CA PRO A 138 5.50 -17.68 -27.87
C PRO A 138 6.93 -18.21 -28.11
N PRO A 139 7.98 -17.38 -27.95
CA PRO A 139 9.32 -17.88 -27.75
C PRO A 139 9.45 -18.48 -26.33
N PRO A 140 10.42 -19.36 -26.08
CA PRO A 140 10.68 -19.86 -24.73
C PRO A 140 11.01 -18.67 -23.82
N VAL A 141 10.21 -18.51 -22.76
CA VAL A 141 10.43 -17.52 -21.70
C VAL A 141 11.82 -17.77 -21.09
N PRO A 142 12.74 -16.79 -21.10
CA PRO A 142 13.94 -16.87 -20.28
C PRO A 142 13.50 -17.04 -18.82
N PRO A 143 14.10 -17.94 -18.03
CA PRO A 143 13.78 -18.01 -16.61
C PRO A 143 13.98 -16.62 -16.01
N ALA A 144 12.94 -16.11 -15.35
CA ALA A 144 13.07 -14.91 -14.53
C ALA A 144 14.29 -15.10 -13.61
N PRO A 145 15.10 -14.06 -13.38
CA PRO A 145 16.21 -14.16 -12.45
C PRO A 145 15.64 -14.60 -11.10
N ALA A 146 15.99 -15.82 -10.69
CA ALA A 146 15.80 -16.25 -9.33
C ALA A 146 16.50 -15.23 -8.41
N PRO A 147 15.93 -14.91 -7.24
CA PRO A 147 16.62 -14.07 -6.27
C PRO A 147 18.01 -14.65 -6.03
N VAL A 148 19.04 -13.84 -6.29
CA VAL A 148 20.43 -14.22 -6.04
C VAL A 148 20.61 -14.16 -4.53
N PHE A 149 20.53 -15.30 -3.87
CA PHE A 149 20.85 -15.43 -2.46
C PHE A 149 22.36 -15.24 -2.28
N GLY A 150 22.75 -14.27 -1.45
CA GLY A 150 24.12 -14.13 -1.00
C GLY A 150 24.58 -15.39 -0.26
N ALA A 151 25.87 -15.69 -0.35
CA ALA A 151 26.49 -16.96 0.05
C ALA A 151 26.45 -17.29 1.56
N ASP A 152 25.72 -16.54 2.38
CA ASP A 152 25.76 -16.66 3.84
C ASP A 152 24.46 -17.17 4.49
N GLY A 153 23.52 -17.73 3.71
CA GLY A 153 22.64 -18.83 4.17
C GLY A 153 21.70 -18.63 5.37
N ALA A 154 21.53 -17.42 5.92
CA ALA A 154 20.55 -17.16 6.96
C ALA A 154 19.85 -15.82 6.72
N VAL A 155 18.60 -15.87 6.25
CA VAL A 155 17.69 -14.73 6.32
C VAL A 155 16.75 -15.01 7.48
N GLU A 156 16.96 -14.32 8.60
CA GLU A 156 16.00 -14.27 9.69
C GLU A 156 14.81 -13.41 9.23
N LEU A 157 13.92 -14.02 8.41
CA LEU A 157 12.70 -13.40 7.87
C LEU A 157 11.50 -13.56 8.81
N ALA A 158 11.63 -14.38 9.85
CA ALA A 158 10.51 -14.77 10.68
C ALA A 158 10.33 -13.77 11.83
N ARG A 159 9.39 -12.85 11.66
CA ARG A 159 8.92 -11.95 12.70
C ARG A 159 7.99 -12.65 13.70
N PHE A 160 7.18 -13.60 13.23
CA PHE A 160 6.18 -14.29 14.05
C PHE A 160 6.50 -15.78 14.17
N ALA A 161 6.43 -16.31 15.39
CA ALA A 161 6.67 -17.74 15.62
C ALA A 161 5.57 -18.66 15.02
N ARG A 162 4.36 -18.14 14.81
CA ARG A 162 3.21 -18.88 14.26
C ARG A 162 2.11 -17.94 13.79
N ALA A 163 1.26 -18.43 12.89
CA ALA A 163 0.07 -17.73 12.46
C ALA A 163 -1.22 -18.53 12.73
N LYS A 164 -2.20 -17.85 13.31
CA LYS A 164 -3.58 -18.31 13.47
C LYS A 164 -4.48 -17.54 12.52
N LEU A 165 -4.60 -18.09 11.31
CA LEU A 165 -5.45 -17.56 10.26
C LEU A 165 -6.74 -18.36 10.19
N THR A 166 -7.87 -17.71 10.48
CA THR A 166 -9.17 -18.36 10.42
C THR A 166 -9.69 -18.29 8.98
N ALA A 167 -9.98 -19.44 8.37
CA ALA A 167 -10.60 -19.48 7.05
C ALA A 167 -12.02 -18.89 7.10
N ALA A 168 -12.35 -18.04 6.12
CA ALA A 168 -13.66 -17.43 6.07
C ALA A 168 -14.10 -17.14 4.63
N ARG A 169 -15.42 -17.21 4.42
CA ARG A 169 -16.07 -16.82 3.16
C ARG A 169 -16.70 -15.44 3.32
N PRO A 170 -16.33 -14.45 2.50
CA PRO A 170 -16.99 -13.16 2.53
C PRO A 170 -18.44 -13.28 2.04
N ILE A 171 -19.39 -12.69 2.77
CA ILE A 171 -20.82 -12.70 2.47
C ILE A 171 -21.41 -11.29 2.32
N GLY A 172 -20.66 -10.25 2.71
CA GLY A 172 -21.04 -8.88 2.46
C GLY A 172 -19.94 -7.90 2.85
N LEU A 173 -19.94 -6.73 2.22
CA LEU A 173 -19.03 -5.63 2.48
C LEU A 173 -19.88 -4.40 2.84
N ASP A 174 -19.52 -3.69 3.91
CA ASP A 174 -20.15 -2.43 4.27
C ASP A 174 -19.10 -1.43 4.78
N ALA A 175 -19.55 -0.24 5.17
CA ALA A 175 -18.67 0.85 5.59
C ALA A 175 -17.91 0.57 6.90
N GLU A 176 -18.39 -0.33 7.77
CA GLU A 176 -17.76 -0.60 9.06
C GLU A 176 -17.00 -1.93 9.12
N GLY A 177 -17.26 -2.87 8.19
CA GLY A 177 -16.52 -4.14 8.16
C GLY A 177 -16.84 -5.12 7.03
N LEU A 178 -16.10 -6.23 7.04
CA LEU A 178 -16.40 -7.42 6.24
C LEU A 178 -17.34 -8.32 7.02
N ARG A 179 -18.49 -8.67 6.44
CA ARG A 179 -19.29 -9.79 6.93
C ARG A 179 -18.75 -11.08 6.32
N VAL A 180 -18.44 -12.04 7.17
CA VAL A 180 -17.90 -13.33 6.78
C VAL A 180 -18.70 -14.47 7.38
N SER A 181 -18.80 -15.57 6.64
CA SER A 181 -19.21 -16.87 7.14
C SER A 181 -17.94 -17.66 7.47
N LEU A 182 -17.78 -18.02 8.72
CA LEU A 182 -16.69 -18.83 9.24
C LEU A 182 -17.00 -20.32 9.03
N GLU A 183 -15.98 -21.14 9.17
CA GLU A 183 -16.14 -22.59 9.19
C GLU A 183 -17.18 -23.02 10.25
N GLY A 184 -18.07 -23.94 9.88
CA GLY A 184 -19.25 -24.32 10.69
C GLY A 184 -20.47 -23.42 10.49
N GLY A 185 -20.45 -22.48 9.54
CA GLY A 185 -21.61 -21.68 9.14
C GLY A 185 -21.90 -20.47 10.04
N ARG A 186 -21.08 -20.22 11.06
CA ARG A 186 -21.20 -19.06 11.94
C ARG A 186 -20.87 -17.77 11.19
N GLU A 187 -21.74 -16.79 11.23
CA GLU A 187 -21.46 -15.47 10.69
C GLU A 187 -20.76 -14.56 11.71
N ALA A 188 -19.84 -13.74 11.23
CA ALA A 188 -19.12 -12.76 12.03
C ALA A 188 -18.84 -11.50 11.20
N ARG A 189 -18.60 -10.38 11.90
CA ARG A 189 -18.17 -9.12 11.28
C ARG A 189 -16.74 -8.80 11.69
N VAL A 190 -15.93 -8.50 10.70
CA VAL A 190 -14.54 -8.08 10.85
C VAL A 190 -14.52 -6.57 10.67
N ALA A 191 -14.38 -5.82 11.76
CA ALA A 191 -14.33 -4.37 11.70
C ALA A 191 -13.06 -3.90 10.97
N TRP A 192 -13.18 -2.92 10.06
CA TRP A 192 -12.02 -2.40 9.32
C TRP A 192 -10.95 -1.82 10.22
N SER A 193 -11.35 -1.17 11.31
CA SER A 193 -10.45 -0.60 12.32
C SER A 193 -9.58 -1.62 13.05
N ARG A 194 -9.89 -2.92 12.94
CA ARG A 194 -9.09 -4.00 13.54
C ARG A 194 -8.05 -4.57 12.58
N ILE A 195 -8.09 -4.22 11.30
CA ILE A 195 -7.16 -4.75 10.30
C ILE A 195 -5.98 -3.80 10.16
N GLN A 196 -4.78 -4.32 10.36
CA GLN A 196 -3.52 -3.58 10.33
C GLN A 196 -2.74 -3.82 9.02
N ALA A 197 -2.94 -4.97 8.39
CA ALA A 197 -2.36 -5.28 7.09
C ALA A 197 -3.27 -6.18 6.25
N VAL A 198 -3.14 -6.07 4.93
CA VAL A 198 -3.85 -6.89 3.96
C VAL A 198 -2.81 -7.52 3.04
N ALA A 199 -2.66 -8.84 3.14
CA ALA A 199 -1.75 -9.60 2.29
C ALA A 199 -2.52 -10.29 1.16
N VAL A 200 -2.01 -10.19 -0.07
CA VAL A 200 -2.63 -10.82 -1.24
C VAL A 200 -1.59 -11.51 -2.08
N ALA A 201 -1.83 -12.79 -2.39
CA ALA A 201 -0.95 -13.58 -3.25
C ALA A 201 -1.68 -14.74 -3.92
N ILE A 202 -1.10 -15.26 -5.01
CA ILE A 202 -1.50 -16.52 -5.64
C ILE A 202 -0.62 -17.64 -5.09
N VAL A 203 -1.23 -18.73 -4.62
CA VAL A 203 -0.54 -19.90 -4.07
C VAL A 203 -0.92 -21.14 -4.89
N ALA A 204 0.08 -21.87 -5.38
CA ALA A 204 -0.13 -22.98 -6.30
C ALA A 204 -0.58 -24.30 -5.64
N ASP A 205 -0.14 -24.59 -4.42
CA ASP A 205 -0.33 -25.89 -3.74
C ASP A 205 -1.59 -25.99 -2.85
N LEU A 206 -2.42 -24.95 -2.78
CA LEU A 206 -3.62 -24.93 -1.93
C LEU A 206 -4.79 -25.76 -2.45
N ALA A 207 -4.83 -26.04 -3.75
CA ALA A 207 -5.87 -26.80 -4.44
C ALA A 207 -5.36 -27.30 -5.80
N ALA A 208 -6.20 -28.02 -6.56
CA ALA A 208 -5.87 -28.48 -7.91
C ALA A 208 -5.59 -27.35 -8.91
N LYS A 209 -6.04 -26.13 -8.61
CA LYS A 209 -5.75 -24.91 -9.38
C LYS A 209 -5.15 -23.86 -8.43
N PRO A 210 -4.25 -22.98 -8.91
CA PRO A 210 -3.72 -21.90 -8.08
C PRO A 210 -4.84 -21.04 -7.48
N VAL A 211 -4.74 -20.77 -6.18
CA VAL A 211 -5.73 -20.04 -5.41
C VAL A 211 -5.18 -18.68 -5.05
N LEU A 212 -5.96 -17.63 -5.27
CA LEU A 212 -5.66 -16.31 -4.72
C LEU A 212 -6.13 -16.25 -3.27
N VAL A 213 -5.19 -15.90 -2.39
CA VAL A 213 -5.37 -15.76 -0.95
C VAL A 213 -5.40 -14.28 -0.61
N ILE A 214 -6.35 -13.88 0.24
CA ILE A 214 -6.40 -12.55 0.86
C ILE A 214 -6.40 -12.76 2.37
N ASP A 215 -5.33 -12.36 3.05
CA ASP A 215 -5.23 -12.41 4.50
C ASP A 215 -5.42 -11.02 5.12
N LEU A 216 -6.42 -10.89 5.99
CA LEU A 216 -6.72 -9.68 6.76
C LEU A 216 -6.10 -9.83 8.15
N LEU A 217 -4.98 -9.14 8.40
CA LEU A 217 -4.15 -9.32 9.59
C LEU A 217 -4.49 -8.29 10.66
N ALA A 218 -4.71 -8.74 11.89
CA ALA A 218 -5.24 -7.91 12.97
C ALA A 218 -4.17 -7.37 13.95
N ASN A 219 -3.02 -8.02 14.05
CA ASN A 219 -1.93 -7.66 14.95
C ASN A 219 -0.58 -7.66 14.21
N TRP A 220 -0.58 -7.23 12.94
CA TRP A 220 0.62 -7.11 12.12
C TRP A 220 1.71 -6.25 12.77
N ASN A 221 1.35 -5.23 13.55
CA ASN A 221 2.29 -4.33 14.22
C ASN A 221 2.67 -4.78 15.64
N ALA A 222 2.22 -5.96 16.08
CA ALA A 222 2.54 -6.49 17.41
C ALA A 222 4.00 -6.98 17.53
N SER A 223 4.42 -7.20 18.76
CA SER A 223 5.74 -7.74 19.10
C SER A 223 5.95 -9.14 18.52
N GLU A 224 7.19 -9.46 18.16
CA GLU A 224 7.64 -10.71 17.53
C GLU A 224 7.28 -11.98 18.31
N ALA A 225 7.02 -11.85 19.62
CA ALA A 225 6.64 -12.96 20.49
C ALA A 225 5.15 -13.37 20.39
N GLU A 226 4.31 -12.59 19.70
CA GLU A 226 2.89 -12.89 19.56
C GLU A 226 2.57 -13.78 18.35
N GLU A 227 1.48 -14.56 18.45
CA GLU A 227 0.94 -15.29 17.30
C GLU A 227 0.26 -14.30 16.34
N LEU A 228 0.61 -14.35 15.05
CA LEU A 228 -0.05 -13.55 14.01
C LEU A 228 -1.50 -14.00 13.86
N LYS A 229 -2.44 -13.08 14.01
CA LYS A 229 -3.88 -13.33 13.95
C LYS A 229 -4.47 -12.67 12.73
N GLY A 230 -5.31 -13.43 12.02
CA GLY A 230 -5.99 -12.89 10.86
C GLY A 230 -7.11 -13.77 10.35
N ILE A 231 -7.72 -13.31 9.27
CA ILE A 231 -8.74 -14.03 8.53
C ILE A 231 -8.24 -14.25 7.12
N ARG A 232 -8.36 -15.51 6.65
CA ARG A 232 -7.96 -15.93 5.32
C ARG A 232 -9.17 -16.12 4.43
N LEU A 233 -9.20 -15.39 3.32
CA LEU A 233 -10.17 -15.56 2.24
C LEU A 233 -9.48 -16.27 1.09
N ARG A 234 -10.18 -17.23 0.45
CA ARG A 234 -9.64 -17.98 -0.68
C ARG A 234 -10.54 -17.82 -1.91
N SER A 235 -9.93 -17.57 -3.06
CA SER A 235 -10.66 -17.33 -4.32
C SER A 235 -11.47 -18.52 -4.83
N ASP A 236 -11.18 -19.73 -4.36
CA ASP A 236 -11.94 -20.94 -4.71
C ASP A 236 -13.20 -21.14 -3.87
N GLN A 237 -13.44 -20.29 -2.87
CA GLN A 237 -14.57 -20.41 -1.93
C GLN A 237 -15.65 -19.34 -2.12
N PHE A 238 -15.40 -18.32 -2.95
CA PHE A 238 -16.38 -17.26 -3.22
C PHE A 238 -16.13 -16.58 -4.56
N ASP A 239 -17.15 -15.87 -5.05
CA ASP A 239 -17.06 -15.00 -6.21
C ASP A 239 -17.08 -13.52 -5.78
N PRO A 240 -16.02 -12.74 -6.02
CA PRO A 240 -15.96 -11.33 -5.65
C PRO A 240 -16.98 -10.47 -6.41
N ARG A 241 -17.45 -10.91 -7.59
CA ARG A 241 -18.40 -10.16 -8.42
C ARG A 241 -19.73 -9.95 -7.71
N ALA A 242 -20.25 -11.01 -7.09
CA ALA A 242 -21.49 -10.97 -6.32
C ALA A 242 -21.39 -10.02 -5.11
N LEU A 243 -20.22 -9.93 -4.47
CA LEU A 243 -19.98 -9.04 -3.34
C LEU A 243 -19.86 -7.57 -3.76
N LEU A 244 -19.27 -7.33 -4.93
CA LEU A 244 -19.03 -5.98 -5.44
C LEU A 244 -20.21 -5.43 -6.25
N GLY A 245 -21.15 -6.29 -6.65
CA GLY A 245 -22.25 -5.93 -7.55
C GLY A 245 -21.76 -5.56 -8.95
N ILE A 246 -20.70 -6.21 -9.43
CA ILE A 246 -20.07 -5.93 -10.74
C ILE A 246 -20.03 -7.19 -11.59
N ASP A 247 -20.12 -7.00 -12.90
CA ASP A 247 -19.89 -8.07 -13.88
C ASP A 247 -18.47 -8.03 -14.43
N GLY A 248 -18.07 -9.09 -15.15
CA GLY A 248 -16.83 -9.13 -15.91
C GLY A 248 -15.81 -10.18 -15.45
N ASP A 249 -14.53 -9.87 -15.71
CA ASP A 249 -13.40 -10.76 -15.48
C ASP A 249 -13.18 -11.02 -13.96
N PRO A 250 -13.20 -12.29 -13.50
CA PRO A 250 -12.96 -12.64 -12.11
C PRO A 250 -11.66 -12.07 -11.55
N ARG A 251 -10.57 -12.05 -12.34
CA ARG A 251 -9.28 -11.52 -11.87
C ARG A 251 -9.36 -10.03 -11.57
N ARG A 252 -9.97 -9.24 -12.46
CA ARG A 252 -10.26 -7.82 -12.20
C ARG A 252 -11.18 -7.62 -11.00
N ALA A 253 -12.15 -8.49 -10.77
CA ALA A 253 -13.01 -8.41 -9.60
C ALA A 253 -12.27 -8.70 -8.29
N PHE A 254 -11.32 -9.63 -8.25
CA PHE A 254 -10.44 -9.83 -7.10
C PHE A 254 -9.52 -8.64 -6.84
N ALA A 255 -8.93 -8.05 -7.89
CA ALA A 255 -8.13 -6.82 -7.78
C ALA A 255 -8.96 -5.67 -7.21
N ALA A 256 -10.18 -5.47 -7.72
CA ALA A 256 -11.10 -4.46 -7.20
C ALA A 256 -11.50 -4.71 -5.74
N LEU A 257 -11.71 -5.98 -5.35
CA LEU A 257 -12.02 -6.34 -3.97
C LEU A 257 -10.84 -6.03 -3.03
N ALA A 258 -9.63 -6.45 -3.41
CA ALA A 258 -8.41 -6.17 -2.65
C ALA A 258 -8.17 -4.66 -2.50
N GLY A 259 -8.32 -3.90 -3.59
CA GLY A 259 -8.23 -2.44 -3.57
C GLY A 259 -9.25 -1.79 -2.62
N ARG A 260 -10.52 -2.25 -2.61
CA ARG A 260 -11.52 -1.76 -1.66
C ARG A 260 -11.18 -2.10 -0.21
N MET A 261 -10.66 -3.30 0.06
CA MET A 261 -10.24 -3.70 1.41
C MET A 261 -9.06 -2.86 1.90
N LEU A 262 -8.07 -2.62 1.05
CA LEU A 262 -6.93 -1.75 1.37
C LEU A 262 -7.40 -0.32 1.65
N GLN A 263 -8.29 0.22 0.81
CA GLN A 263 -8.85 1.55 0.99
C GLN A 263 -9.67 1.67 2.29
N ALA A 264 -10.45 0.65 2.64
CA ALA A 264 -11.31 0.67 3.82
C ALA A 264 -10.54 0.48 5.13
N THR A 265 -9.47 -0.31 5.10
CA THR A 265 -8.66 -0.63 6.31
C THR A 265 -7.54 0.37 6.55
N CYS A 266 -7.03 1.02 5.50
CA CYS A 266 -5.74 1.74 5.54
C CYS A 266 -4.59 0.86 6.06
N GLY A 267 -4.73 -0.46 5.98
CA GLY A 267 -3.73 -1.40 6.43
C GLY A 267 -2.53 -1.46 5.48
N GLN A 268 -1.39 -1.92 5.99
CA GLN A 268 -0.20 -2.14 5.17
C GLN A 268 -0.50 -3.17 4.06
N PRO A 269 -0.28 -2.82 2.79
CA PRO A 269 -0.39 -3.79 1.71
C PRO A 269 0.82 -4.72 1.71
N LEU A 270 0.58 -6.02 1.62
CA LEU A 270 1.62 -7.04 1.54
C LEU A 270 1.42 -7.92 0.29
N PRO A 271 2.49 -8.33 -0.40
CA PRO A 271 3.91 -7.99 -0.13
C PRO A 271 4.30 -6.56 -0.55
N SER A 272 3.57 -5.95 -1.48
CA SER A 272 3.71 -4.54 -1.87
C SER A 272 2.36 -3.96 -2.24
N ALA A 273 2.26 -2.63 -2.37
CA ALA A 273 1.03 -1.96 -2.78
C ALA A 273 0.55 -2.41 -4.17
N GLU A 274 1.48 -2.50 -5.13
CA GLU A 274 1.21 -2.88 -6.52
C GLU A 274 0.77 -4.34 -6.62
N GLN A 275 1.50 -5.23 -5.95
CA GLN A 275 1.21 -6.65 -5.99
C GLN A 275 -0.08 -6.99 -5.25
N ALA A 276 -0.39 -6.26 -4.16
CA ALA A 276 -1.63 -6.47 -3.40
C ALA A 276 -2.90 -6.10 -4.19
N VAL A 277 -2.79 -5.17 -5.16
CA VAL A 277 -3.90 -4.79 -6.06
C VAL A 277 -3.88 -5.54 -7.39
N GLY A 278 -2.94 -6.48 -7.58
CA GLY A 278 -2.94 -7.39 -8.71
C GLY A 278 -2.13 -6.96 -9.93
N ASP A 279 -1.11 -6.12 -9.73
CA ASP A 279 -0.20 -5.63 -10.79
C ASP A 279 1.23 -6.20 -10.70
N PRO A 280 1.48 -7.41 -11.22
CA PRO A 280 0.65 -8.60 -11.08
C PRO A 280 0.59 -9.07 -9.62
N PHE A 281 -0.38 -9.93 -9.26
CA PHE A 281 -0.35 -10.59 -7.95
C PHE A 281 0.94 -11.39 -7.77
N ALA A 282 1.57 -11.24 -6.61
CA ALA A 282 2.70 -12.08 -6.21
C ALA A 282 2.29 -13.55 -6.23
N ARG A 283 3.23 -14.42 -6.63
CA ARG A 283 2.96 -15.85 -6.81
C ARG A 283 3.96 -16.68 -6.03
N PHE A 284 3.46 -17.70 -5.36
CA PHE A 284 4.25 -18.63 -4.55
C PHE A 284 3.89 -20.07 -4.91
N ASP A 285 4.91 -20.93 -4.89
CA ASP A 285 4.74 -22.36 -5.18
C ASP A 285 4.02 -23.07 -4.03
N SER A 286 4.32 -22.67 -2.79
CA SER A 286 3.71 -23.25 -1.59
C SER A 286 3.09 -22.22 -0.65
N LEU A 287 2.13 -22.67 0.14
CA LEU A 287 1.58 -21.85 1.22
C LEU A 287 2.65 -21.52 2.27
N ALA A 288 3.56 -22.45 2.55
CA ALA A 288 4.65 -22.25 3.51
C ALA A 288 5.58 -21.12 3.04
N ASP A 289 5.96 -21.08 1.76
CA ASP A 289 6.78 -20.00 1.21
C ASP A 289 6.09 -18.65 1.31
N TYR A 290 4.79 -18.60 0.97
CA TYR A 290 4.01 -17.37 1.13
C TYR A 290 3.97 -16.91 2.60
N GLN A 291 3.75 -17.83 3.55
CA GLN A 291 3.71 -17.48 4.98
C GLN A 291 5.07 -17.00 5.49
N ARG A 292 6.16 -17.64 5.07
CA ARG A 292 7.52 -17.26 5.47
C ARG A 292 7.96 -15.93 4.86
N ILE A 293 7.68 -15.71 3.58
CA ILE A 293 8.18 -14.55 2.84
C ILE A 293 7.29 -13.31 3.02
N VAL A 294 5.97 -13.48 3.00
CA VAL A 294 5.02 -12.35 3.03
C VAL A 294 4.47 -12.09 4.42
N LEU A 295 4.18 -13.15 5.17
CA LEU A 295 3.62 -13.03 6.51
C LEU A 295 4.68 -13.09 7.62
N GLU A 296 5.95 -13.29 7.24
CA GLU A 296 7.08 -13.33 8.16
C GLU A 296 6.89 -14.37 9.28
N VAL A 297 6.32 -15.54 8.95
CA VAL A 297 6.03 -16.62 9.91
C VAL A 297 7.13 -17.70 9.85
N ALA A 298 7.62 -18.14 11.01
CA ALA A 298 8.54 -19.27 11.11
C ALA A 298 7.92 -20.59 10.62
N GLU A 299 8.74 -21.46 10.01
CA GLU A 299 8.35 -22.83 9.63
C GLU A 299 8.17 -23.77 10.84
#